data_AF-A0A2I9EHK4-F1
#
_entry.id   AF-A0A2I9EHK4-F1
#
_cell.length_a   1.000
_cell.length_b   1.000
_cell.length_c   1.000
_cell.angle_alpha   90.00
_cell.angle_beta   90.00
_cell.angle_gamma   90.00
#
_symmetry.space_group_name_H-M   'P 1'
#
loop_
_entity.id
_entity.type
_entity.pdbx_description
1 polymer ?
#
loop_
_entity_poly.entity_id
_entity_poly.type
_entity_poly.pdbx_seq_one_letter_code
_entity_poly.pdbx_strand_id
1 'polypeptide(L)' 'MKTTAILVPIDFTRAANNTINYVIGLSKQLKTKIVFVHTCSVAYPRARP' A
#
# COMPACT_ATOMS: atom_id res chain seq x y z
N MET A 1 -21.61 4.04 -7.60
CA MET A 1 -20.62 5.06 -7.19
C MET A 1 -19.22 4.47 -7.33
N LYS A 2 -18.28 5.19 -7.93
CA LYS A 2 -16.89 4.74 -8.08
C LYS A 2 -16.20 4.86 -6.71
N THR A 3 -15.84 3.73 -6.11
CA THR A 3 -15.14 3.71 -4.81
C THR A 3 -13.70 4.16 -5.04
N THR A 4 -13.35 5.37 -4.64
CA THR A 4 -11.96 5.80 -4.51
C THR A 4 -11.37 5.08 -3.30
N ALA A 5 -10.17 4.51 -3.42
CA ALA A 5 -9.42 3.87 -2.35
C ALA A 5 -7.99 4.42 -2.34
N ILE A 6 -7.39 4.50 -1.15
CA ILE A 6 -5.99 4.91 -0.99
C ILE A 6 -5.12 3.65 -1.06
N LEU A 7 -4.23 3.58 -2.05
CA LEU A 7 -3.24 2.50 -2.16
C LEU A 7 -1.93 2.94 -1.50
N VAL A 8 -1.42 2.13 -0.58
CA VAL A 8 -0.21 2.44 0.19
C VAL A 8 0.79 1.30 0.05
N PRO A 9 1.93 1.52 -0.64
CA PRO A 9 3.06 0.61 -0.60
C PRO A 9 3.68 0.59 0.81
N ILE A 10 3.97 -0.60 1.32
CA ILE A 10 4.61 -0.81 2.63
C ILE A 10 5.79 -1.76 2.44
N ASP A 11 6.95 -1.39 2.99
CA ASP A 11 8.19 -2.17 2.97
C ASP A 11 8.58 -2.70 4.37
N PHE A 12 7.67 -2.58 5.34
CA PHE A 12 7.86 -2.95 6.76
C PHE A 12 9.02 -2.23 7.46
N THR A 13 9.55 -1.15 6.88
CA THR A 13 10.52 -0.32 7.58
C THR A 13 9.88 0.44 8.73
N ARG A 14 10.67 0.85 9.73
CA ARG A 14 10.17 1.74 10.79
C ARG A 14 9.63 3.06 10.24
N ALA A 15 10.19 3.56 9.14
CA ALA A 15 9.72 4.77 8.47
C ALA A 15 8.30 4.61 7.92
N ALA A 16 7.93 3.42 7.43
CA ALA A 16 6.58 3.15 6.92
C ALA A 16 5.49 3.31 7.99
N ASN A 17 5.81 3.22 9.29
CA ASN A 17 4.84 3.49 10.38
C ASN A 17 4.31 4.92 10.34
N ASN A 18 5.13 5.89 9.95
CA ASN A 18 4.69 7.29 9.80
C ASN A 18 3.63 7.41 8.71
N THR A 19 3.82 6.73 7.58
CA THR A 19 2.87 6.67 6.46
C THR A 19 1.56 6.00 6.88
N ILE A 20 1.63 4.88 7.61
CA ILE A 20 0.44 4.19 8.12
C ILE A 20 -0.39 5.11 9.01
N ASN A 21 0.25 5.76 9.99
CA ASN A 21 -0.44 6.67 10.91
C ASN A 21 -1.11 7.84 10.18
N TYR A 22 -0.43 8.43 9.20
CA TYR A 22 -0.96 9.51 8.39
C TYR A 22 -2.18 9.06 7.55
N VAL A 23 -2.04 7.94 6.81
CA VAL A 23 -3.10 7.45 5.92
C VAL A 23 -4.35 7.00 6.69
N ILE A 24 -4.21 6.47 7.92
CA ILE A 24 -5.36 6.17 8.77
C ILE A 24 -6.16 7.43 9.13
N GLY A 25 -5.46 8.54 9.39
CA GLY A 25 -6.13 9.84 9.62
C GLY A 25 -6.83 10.33 8.34
N LEU A 26 -6.13 10.28 7.22
CA LEU A 26 -6.64 10.72 5.92
C LEU A 26 -7.85 9.90 5.46
N SER A 27 -7.85 8.59 5.66
CA SER A 27 -8.93 7.72 5.21
C SER A 27 -10.25 8.00 5.94
N LYS A 28 -10.17 8.36 7.22
CA LYS A 28 -11.32 8.79 8.03
C LYS A 28 -11.92 10.10 7.49
N GLN A 29 -11.08 11.07 7.14
CA GLN A 29 -11.51 12.35 6.57
C GLN A 29 -12.18 12.16 5.21
N LEU A 30 -11.59 11.31 4.36
CA LEU A 30 -12.07 11.05 3.01
C LEU A 30 -13.17 9.97 2.94
N LYS A 31 -13.53 9.34 4.07
CA LYS A 31 -14.49 8.23 4.15
C LYS A 31 -14.20 7.12 3.13
N THR A 32 -12.92 6.78 2.99
CA THR A 32 -12.41 5.87 1.96
C THR A 32 -11.71 4.66 2.57
N LYS A 33 -11.55 3.59 1.78
CA LYS A 33 -10.81 2.40 2.17
C LYS A 33 -9.31 2.59 1.93
N ILE A 34 -8.50 1.88 2.72
CA ILE A 34 -7.06 1.80 2.53
C ILE A 34 -6.72 0.39 2.03
N VAL A 35 -5.81 0.30 1.06
CA VAL A 35 -5.22 -0.95 0.58
C VAL A 35 -3.71 -0.86 0.81
N PHE A 36 -3.20 -1.66 1.75
CA PHE A 36 -1.76 -1.81 1.94
C PHE A 36 -1.21 -2.86 0.98
N VAL A 37 -0.11 -2.55 0.30
CA VAL A 37 0.55 -3.43 -0.66
C VAL A 37 2.01 -3.61 -0.25
N HIS A 38 2.43 -4.85 -0.05
CA HIS A 38 3.83 -5.18 0.10
C HIS A 38 4.31 -5.94 -1.14
N THR A 39 5.40 -5.49 -1.74
CA THR A 39 6.02 -6.16 -2.88
C THR A 39 7.00 -7.22 -2.39
N CYS A 40 6.72 -8.49 -2.68
CA CYS A 40 7.67 -9.57 -2.48
C CYS A 40 8.51 -9.76 -3.75
N SER A 41 9.83 -9.85 -3.61
CA SER A 41 10.67 -10.33 -4.71
C SER A 41 10.36 -11.81 -4.92
N VAL A 42 9.87 -12.16 -6.10
CA VAL A 42 9.79 -13.55 -6.56
C VAL A 42 10.91 -13.76 -7.57
N ALA A 43 11.43 -14.99 -7.65
CA ALA A 43 12.30 -15.36 -8.75
C ALA A 43 11.51 -15.12 -10.05
N TYR A 44 11.90 -14.11 -10.83
CA TYR A 44 11.32 -13.89 -12.15
C TYR A 44 11.62 -15.15 -12.98
N PRO A 45 10.62 -15.86 -13.53
CA PRO A 45 10.91 -16.92 -14.45
C PRO A 45 11.66 -16.28 -15.62
N ARG A 46 12.97 -16.51 -15.70
CA ARG A 46 13.71 -16.31 -16.95
C ARG A 46 13.00 -17.23 -17.93
N ALA A 47 12.07 -16.70 -18.72
CA ALA A 47 11.73 -17.30 -19.98
C ALA A 47 13.10 -17.50 -20.66
N ARG A 48 13.55 -18.76 -20.74
CA ARG A 48 14.70 -19.05 -21.58
C ARG A 48 14.32 -18.55 -22.97
N PRO A 49 15.13 -17.70 -23.61
CA PRO A 49 14.93 -17.40 -25.02
C PRO A 49 14.96 -18.70 -25.85
#